data_AF-A0A7U2I981-F1
#
_entry.id   AF-A0A7U2I981-F1
#
_cell.length_a   1.000
_cell.length_b   1.000
_cell.length_c   1.000
_cell.angle_alpha   90.00
_cell.angle_beta   90.00
_cell.angle_gamma   90.00
#
_symmetry.space_group_name_H-M   'P 1'
#
loop_
_entity.id
_entity.type
_entity.pdbx_description
1 polymer ?
#
loop_
_entity_poly.entity_id
_entity_poly.type
_entity_poly.pdbx_seq_one_letter_code
_entity_poly.pdbx_strand_id
1 'polypeptide(L)'
;MSEDSALPVNGTVYQQSHTATDTIQHSLITIGGTNYDIDVSQIPYLSSFVNFQDKASPQGTELVHGHIPLIDGALVGIRSGYRQCFRALPPDIHQHQMLCETYDFLGVDVLAGQYIDEIFADLKACKIDYELEYKRYLAIKGNKSKARDAAFKLLYLILVGEFRDENMDCMKVFNAVLFVVSHSATFKWKTRTVIRAAYQERFVVTLKQIARLDEWLKGDTEDEVEADVTTTDESSDEYYNSDYS
;
A
#
# COMPACT_ATOMS: atom_id res chain seq x y z
N MET A 1 54.73 -49.99 10.83
CA MET A 1 54.30 -49.04 11.88
C MET A 1 54.69 -47.66 11.39
N SER A 2 53.72 -46.73 11.36
CA SER A 2 53.83 -45.30 10.97
C SER A 2 54.11 -45.07 9.48
N GLU A 3 53.52 -44.15 8.71
CA GLU A 3 52.53 -43.05 8.80
C GLU A 3 52.02 -42.90 7.34
N ASP A 4 50.72 -42.93 7.05
CA ASP A 4 49.76 -41.82 6.98
C ASP A 4 50.19 -40.59 6.14
N SER A 5 49.65 -40.48 4.91
CA SER A 5 49.35 -39.22 4.20
C SER A 5 48.91 -39.52 2.76
N ALA A 6 47.61 -39.65 2.52
CA ALA A 6 47.01 -39.40 1.22
C ALA A 6 45.55 -38.92 1.38
N LEU A 7 45.32 -37.66 1.04
CA LEU A 7 43.99 -37.06 0.88
C LEU A 7 43.16 -37.83 -0.15
N PRO A 8 41.82 -37.76 -0.05
CA PRO A 8 41.08 -37.33 -1.21
C PRO A 8 40.07 -36.21 -0.90
N VAL A 9 40.20 -35.15 -1.69
CA VAL A 9 39.20 -34.12 -1.95
C VAL A 9 38.13 -34.73 -2.85
N ASN A 10 36.88 -34.76 -2.39
CA ASN A 10 35.66 -34.43 -3.16
C ASN A 10 34.42 -34.98 -2.45
N GLY A 11 33.56 -34.06 -2.01
CA GLY A 11 32.24 -34.34 -1.47
C GLY A 11 31.42 -33.06 -1.51
N THR A 12 30.86 -32.81 -2.69
CA THR A 12 29.97 -31.71 -3.03
C THR A 12 28.83 -31.59 -2.01
N VAL A 13 28.80 -30.49 -1.26
CA VAL A 13 27.65 -30.12 -0.44
C VAL A 13 26.59 -29.58 -1.39
N TYR A 14 25.61 -30.42 -1.74
CA TYR A 14 24.36 -29.96 -2.33
C TYR A 14 23.62 -29.15 -1.27
N GLN A 15 23.67 -27.82 -1.38
CA GLN A 15 22.68 -26.96 -0.75
C GLN A 15 21.32 -27.30 -1.38
N GLN A 16 20.49 -27.99 -0.60
CA GLN A 16 19.05 -28.06 -0.88
C GLN A 16 18.49 -26.64 -0.70
N SER A 17 18.40 -25.91 -1.81
CA SER A 17 17.52 -24.77 -1.95
C SER A 17 16.08 -25.28 -1.81
N HIS A 18 15.54 -25.24 -0.59
CA HIS A 18 14.11 -25.37 -0.37
C HIS A 18 13.43 -24.13 -0.95
N THR A 19 13.05 -24.20 -2.22
CA THR A 19 11.99 -23.34 -2.75
C THR A 19 10.70 -23.85 -2.15
N ALA A 20 10.25 -23.23 -1.06
CA ALA A 20 8.87 -23.36 -0.62
C ALA A 20 8.00 -22.78 -1.73
N THR A 21 7.34 -23.65 -2.50
CA THR A 21 6.17 -23.25 -3.27
C THR A 21 5.08 -22.94 -2.24
N ASP A 22 4.95 -21.66 -1.87
CA ASP A 22 3.80 -21.17 -1.14
C ASP A 22 2.55 -21.59 -1.92
N THR A 23 1.87 -22.60 -1.38
CA THR A 23 0.66 -23.12 -2.01
C THR A 23 -0.43 -22.14 -1.63
N ILE A 24 -0.85 -21.33 -2.60
CA ILE A 24 -1.86 -20.29 -2.37
C ILE A 24 -3.11 -20.97 -1.80
N GLN A 25 -3.44 -20.67 -0.53
CA GLN A 25 -4.54 -21.30 0.17
C GLN A 25 -5.81 -20.47 -0.08
N HIS A 26 -6.52 -20.83 -1.14
CA HIS A 26 -7.83 -20.28 -1.42
C HIS A 26 -8.91 -20.97 -0.60
N SER A 27 -9.84 -20.19 -0.04
CA SER A 27 -10.99 -20.71 0.71
C SER A 27 -12.26 -20.00 0.26
N LEU A 28 -13.32 -20.79 0.09
CA LEU A 28 -14.67 -20.28 -0.17
C LEU A 28 -15.33 -19.91 1.17
N ILE A 29 -15.56 -18.62 1.39
CA ILE A 29 -16.12 -18.10 2.64
C ILE A 29 -17.34 -17.22 2.33
N THR A 30 -18.44 -17.46 3.04
CA THR A 30 -19.62 -16.60 3.00
C THR A 30 -19.50 -15.53 4.08
N ILE A 31 -19.33 -14.27 3.70
CA ILE A 31 -19.16 -13.13 4.62
C ILE A 31 -20.38 -12.23 4.48
N GLY A 32 -21.17 -12.09 5.54
CA GLY A 32 -22.37 -11.24 5.52
C GLY A 32 -23.42 -11.61 4.46
N GLY A 33 -23.43 -12.87 4.02
CA GLY A 33 -24.34 -13.39 2.99
C GLY A 33 -23.79 -13.38 1.56
N THR A 34 -22.59 -12.85 1.33
CA THR A 34 -21.92 -12.88 0.02
C THR A 34 -20.82 -13.93 0.00
N ASN A 35 -20.70 -14.68 -1.09
CA ASN A 35 -19.67 -15.71 -1.26
C ASN A 35 -18.38 -15.12 -1.84
N TYR A 36 -17.27 -15.44 -1.20
CA TYR A 36 -15.94 -15.00 -1.61
C TYR A 36 -15.01 -16.18 -1.81
N ASP A 37 -14.20 -16.12 -2.85
CA ASP A 37 -12.99 -16.94 -3.00
C ASP A 37 -11.79 -16.09 -2.58
N ILE A 38 -11.20 -16.40 -1.42
CA ILE A 38 -10.17 -15.58 -0.77
C ILE A 38 -8.89 -16.39 -0.61
N ASP A 39 -7.77 -15.83 -1.06
CA ASP A 39 -6.44 -16.26 -0.62
C ASP A 39 -6.25 -15.85 0.85
N VAL A 40 -6.50 -16.79 1.76
CA VAL A 40 -6.44 -16.52 3.20
C VAL A 40 -5.01 -16.39 3.71
N SER A 41 -3.99 -16.78 2.93
CA SER A 41 -2.59 -16.67 3.34
C SER A 41 -2.13 -15.22 3.54
N GLN A 42 -2.77 -14.27 2.85
CA GLN A 42 -2.50 -12.84 2.97
C GLN A 42 -3.33 -12.15 4.06
N ILE A 43 -4.24 -12.89 4.72
CA ILE A 43 -5.20 -12.35 5.67
C ILE A 43 -5.17 -13.19 6.96
N PRO A 44 -4.30 -12.83 7.93
CA PRO A 44 -4.04 -13.65 9.12
C PRO A 44 -5.29 -13.99 9.93
N TYR A 45 -6.23 -13.05 10.05
CA TYR A 45 -7.50 -13.30 10.73
C TYR A 45 -8.30 -14.40 10.03
N LEU A 46 -8.49 -14.31 8.71
CA LEU A 46 -9.27 -15.29 7.96
C LEU A 46 -8.57 -16.65 7.89
N SER A 47 -7.23 -16.68 7.79
CA SER A 47 -6.47 -17.93 7.91
C SER A 47 -6.73 -18.61 9.25
N SER A 48 -6.69 -17.84 10.34
CA SER A 48 -6.97 -18.35 11.69
C SER A 48 -8.42 -18.81 11.84
N PHE A 49 -9.37 -18.07 11.26
CA PHE A 49 -10.78 -18.43 11.25
C PHE A 49 -11.04 -19.76 10.53
N VAL A 50 -10.49 -19.94 9.32
CA VAL A 50 -10.61 -21.20 8.56
C VAL A 50 -10.00 -22.36 9.35
N ASN A 51 -8.77 -22.18 9.85
CA ASN A 51 -8.09 -23.20 10.65
C ASN A 51 -8.87 -23.60 11.93
N PHE A 52 -9.56 -22.64 12.54
CA PHE A 52 -10.41 -22.91 13.71
C PHE A 52 -11.66 -23.70 13.33
N GLN A 53 -12.35 -23.29 12.26
CA GLN A 53 -13.56 -23.95 11.79
C GLN A 53 -13.29 -25.39 11.34
N ASP A 54 -12.21 -25.62 10.61
CA ASP A 54 -11.79 -26.96 10.16
C ASP A 54 -11.57 -27.92 11.34
N LYS A 55 -11.05 -27.40 12.47
CA LYS A 55 -10.83 -28.19 13.68
C LYS A 55 -12.11 -28.38 14.50
N ALA A 56 -12.96 -27.35 14.56
CA ALA A 56 -14.19 -27.37 15.34
C ALA A 56 -15.28 -28.24 14.70
N SER A 57 -15.33 -28.28 13.37
CA SER A 57 -16.30 -29.07 12.61
C SER A 57 -15.65 -29.67 11.36
N PRO A 58 -14.93 -30.81 11.50
CA PRO A 58 -14.24 -31.45 10.37
C PRO A 58 -15.16 -31.93 9.23
N GLN A 59 -16.47 -31.98 9.48
CA GLN A 59 -17.51 -32.35 8.51
C GLN A 59 -18.34 -31.14 8.05
N GLY A 60 -18.03 -29.93 8.57
CA GLY A 60 -18.70 -28.70 8.18
C GLY A 60 -18.31 -28.35 6.75
N THR A 61 -19.30 -28.27 5.87
CA THR A 61 -19.08 -27.97 4.45
C THR A 61 -19.09 -26.48 4.12
N GLU A 62 -19.44 -25.62 5.08
CA GLU A 62 -19.65 -24.18 4.81
C GLU A 62 -18.92 -23.31 5.83
N LEU A 63 -18.07 -22.41 5.32
CA LEU A 63 -17.36 -21.40 6.10
C LEU A 63 -18.18 -20.11 6.10
N VAL A 64 -18.90 -19.84 7.18
CA VAL A 64 -19.76 -18.66 7.30
C VAL A 64 -19.20 -17.70 8.35
N HIS A 65 -18.98 -16.45 7.95
CA HIS A 65 -18.54 -15.36 8.80
C HIS A 65 -19.57 -14.22 8.82
N GLY A 66 -19.62 -13.49 9.94
CA GLY A 66 -20.41 -12.27 10.06
C GLY A 66 -20.01 -11.20 9.04
N HIS A 67 -20.76 -10.11 8.95
CA HIS A 67 -20.43 -9.00 8.07
C HIS A 67 -19.08 -8.38 8.46
N ILE A 68 -18.23 -8.10 7.46
CA ILE A 68 -16.99 -7.34 7.62
C ILE A 68 -17.14 -6.06 6.79
N PRO A 69 -17.09 -4.87 7.41
CA PRO A 69 -17.22 -3.60 6.70
C PRO A 69 -16.16 -3.44 5.61
N LEU A 70 -16.56 -2.94 4.44
CA LEU A 70 -15.67 -2.63 3.31
C LEU A 70 -14.73 -3.78 2.86
N ILE A 71 -15.12 -5.04 3.09
CA ILE A 71 -14.31 -6.21 2.74
C ILE A 71 -13.94 -6.24 1.24
N ASP A 72 -14.84 -5.81 0.35
CA ASP A 72 -14.56 -5.74 -1.08
C ASP A 72 -13.40 -4.78 -1.38
N GLY A 73 -13.42 -3.59 -0.76
CA GLY A 73 -12.35 -2.60 -0.86
C GLY A 73 -11.03 -3.13 -0.29
N ALA A 74 -11.08 -3.83 0.84
CA ALA A 74 -9.91 -4.43 1.46
C ALA A 74 -9.25 -5.47 0.54
N LEU A 75 -10.06 -6.38 -0.03
CA LEU A 75 -9.60 -7.42 -0.95
C LEU A 75 -9.03 -6.85 -2.26
N VAL A 76 -9.60 -5.76 -2.78
CA VAL A 76 -9.05 -5.06 -3.96
C VAL A 76 -7.65 -4.51 -3.67
N GLY A 77 -7.44 -3.89 -2.52
CA GLY A 77 -6.12 -3.38 -2.14
C GLY A 77 -5.07 -4.49 -1.99
N ILE A 78 -5.45 -5.62 -1.39
CA ILE A 78 -4.57 -6.79 -1.23
C ILE A 78 -4.18 -7.39 -2.58
N ARG A 79 -5.14 -7.56 -3.50
CA ARG A 79 -4.91 -8.24 -4.79
C ARG A 79 -4.24 -7.37 -5.84
N SER A 80 -4.53 -6.07 -5.84
CA SER A 80 -4.20 -5.18 -6.96
C SER A 80 -3.34 -3.97 -6.55
N GLY A 81 -2.99 -3.86 -5.27
CA GLY A 81 -2.24 -2.77 -4.67
C GLY A 81 -3.14 -1.72 -4.02
N TYR A 82 -2.67 -1.19 -2.89
CA TYR A 82 -3.45 -0.29 -2.03
C TYR A 82 -3.83 1.05 -2.69
N ARG A 83 -3.15 1.46 -3.77
CA ARG A 83 -3.57 2.62 -4.58
C ARG A 83 -5.01 2.50 -5.10
N GLN A 84 -5.49 1.27 -5.31
CA GLN A 84 -6.85 1.02 -5.81
C GLN A 84 -7.91 1.37 -4.77
N CYS A 85 -7.57 1.40 -3.47
CA CYS A 85 -8.51 1.76 -2.41
C CYS A 85 -9.05 3.19 -2.57
N PHE A 86 -8.22 4.14 -3.00
CA PHE A 86 -8.65 5.51 -3.31
C PHE A 86 -9.62 5.60 -4.48
N ARG A 87 -9.58 4.63 -5.41
CA ARG A 87 -10.50 4.55 -6.55
C ARG A 87 -11.81 3.90 -6.15
N ALA A 88 -11.74 2.88 -5.30
CA ALA A 88 -12.90 2.12 -4.84
C ALA A 88 -13.80 2.90 -3.88
N LEU A 89 -13.25 3.90 -3.17
CA LEU A 89 -13.98 4.68 -2.17
C LEU A 89 -14.17 6.14 -2.61
N PRO A 90 -15.26 6.79 -2.18
CA PRO A 90 -15.41 8.23 -2.31
C PRO A 90 -14.33 8.95 -1.49
N PRO A 91 -13.99 10.22 -1.78
CA PRO A 91 -13.04 11.02 -1.03
C PRO A 91 -13.58 11.47 0.34
N ASP A 92 -14.15 10.51 1.09
CA ASP A 92 -14.65 10.67 2.44
C ASP A 92 -13.67 10.01 3.42
N ILE A 93 -13.25 10.78 4.41
CA ILE A 93 -12.29 10.34 5.42
C ILE A 93 -12.85 9.19 6.25
N HIS A 94 -14.15 9.20 6.58
CA HIS A 94 -14.74 8.16 7.42
C HIS A 94 -14.78 6.79 6.74
N GLN A 95 -15.02 6.74 5.41
CA GLN A 95 -14.90 5.50 4.64
C GLN A 95 -13.46 4.97 4.65
N HIS A 96 -12.46 5.85 4.54
CA HIS A 96 -11.06 5.44 4.53
C HIS A 96 -10.57 5.02 5.92
N GLN A 97 -11.03 5.69 6.98
CA GLN A 97 -10.83 5.30 8.38
C GLN A 97 -11.37 3.88 8.61
N MET A 98 -12.63 3.64 8.23
CA MET A 98 -13.27 2.32 8.33
C MET A 98 -12.51 1.26 7.55
N LEU A 99 -12.00 1.57 6.36
CA LEU A 99 -11.18 0.63 5.59
C LEU A 99 -9.85 0.30 6.31
N CYS A 100 -9.21 1.29 6.93
CA CYS A 100 -7.98 1.05 7.71
C CYS A 100 -8.27 0.19 8.96
N GLU A 101 -9.37 0.45 9.66
CA GLU A 101 -9.83 -0.39 10.78
C GLU A 101 -10.17 -1.81 10.32
N THR A 102 -10.74 -1.99 9.12
CA THR A 102 -10.95 -3.31 8.53
C THR A 102 -9.62 -4.03 8.29
N TYR A 103 -8.60 -3.35 7.76
CA TYR A 103 -7.28 -3.95 7.59
C TYR A 103 -6.64 -4.36 8.93
N ASP A 104 -6.76 -3.52 9.95
CA ASP A 104 -6.29 -3.81 11.31
C ASP A 104 -7.00 -5.04 11.90
N PHE A 105 -8.34 -5.09 11.81
CA PHE A 105 -9.14 -6.25 12.22
C PHE A 105 -8.74 -7.53 11.49
N LEU A 106 -8.48 -7.44 10.19
CA LEU A 106 -8.05 -8.56 9.36
C LEU A 106 -6.61 -9.00 9.66
N GLY A 107 -5.86 -8.21 10.43
CA GLY A 107 -4.46 -8.45 10.77
C GLY A 107 -3.50 -8.26 9.59
N VAL A 108 -3.88 -7.45 8.60
CA VAL A 108 -3.08 -7.22 7.39
C VAL A 108 -2.02 -6.16 7.68
N ASP A 109 -0.74 -6.50 7.48
CA ASP A 109 0.34 -5.52 7.58
C ASP A 109 0.40 -4.63 6.32
N VAL A 110 -0.43 -3.57 6.33
CA VAL A 110 -0.47 -2.57 5.25
C VAL A 110 0.86 -1.84 5.10
N LEU A 111 1.56 -1.59 6.21
CA LEU A 111 2.83 -0.87 6.21
C LEU A 111 3.99 -1.75 5.71
N ALA A 112 3.86 -3.08 5.78
CA ALA A 112 4.92 -4.04 5.50
C ALA A 112 6.19 -3.73 6.33
N GLY A 113 5.99 -3.38 7.61
CA GLY A 113 7.04 -2.95 8.54
C GLY A 113 7.73 -1.61 8.23
N GLN A 114 7.24 -0.82 7.27
CA GLN A 114 7.81 0.49 6.91
C GLN A 114 7.38 1.58 7.90
N TYR A 115 8.29 2.55 8.15
CA TYR A 115 8.01 3.77 8.90
C TYR A 115 7.95 4.97 7.95
N ILE A 116 7.75 6.17 8.52
CA ILE A 116 7.54 7.39 7.74
C ILE A 116 8.71 7.70 6.78
N ASP A 117 9.95 7.39 7.16
CA ASP A 117 11.12 7.67 6.32
C ASP A 117 11.15 6.77 5.07
N GLU A 118 10.86 5.47 5.23
CA GLU A 118 10.77 4.53 4.11
C GLU A 118 9.55 4.83 3.22
N ILE A 119 8.40 5.14 3.82
CA ILE A 119 7.20 5.54 3.08
C ILE A 119 7.48 6.81 2.27
N PHE A 120 8.17 7.80 2.85
CA PHE A 120 8.49 9.03 2.14
C PHE A 120 9.53 8.84 1.03
N ALA A 121 10.46 7.90 1.17
CA ALA A 121 11.34 7.49 0.07
C ALA A 121 10.52 6.87 -1.08
N ASP A 122 9.56 6.00 -0.78
CA ASP A 122 8.72 5.35 -1.77
C ASP A 122 7.75 6.33 -2.46
N LEU A 123 7.24 7.33 -1.75
CA LEU A 123 6.48 8.45 -2.35
C LEU A 123 7.27 9.17 -3.44
N LYS A 124 8.59 9.30 -3.27
CA LYS A 124 9.47 9.96 -4.25
C LYS A 124 9.82 9.08 -5.44
N ALA A 125 9.48 7.78 -5.41
CA ALA A 125 9.76 6.86 -6.51
C ALA A 125 9.07 7.27 -7.83
N CYS A 126 8.09 8.17 -7.80
CA CYS A 126 7.47 8.73 -9.00
C CYS A 126 8.38 9.67 -9.81
N LYS A 127 9.47 10.17 -9.22
CA LYS A 127 10.39 11.08 -9.90
C LYS A 127 11.22 10.33 -10.95
N ILE A 128 11.52 11.03 -12.03
CA ILE A 128 12.45 10.56 -13.05
C ILE A 128 13.86 10.59 -12.45
N ASP A 129 14.56 9.46 -12.54
CA ASP A 129 15.98 9.37 -12.18
C ASP A 129 16.84 9.38 -13.45
N TYR A 130 18.14 9.65 -13.32
CA TYR A 130 19.07 9.64 -14.44
C TYR A 130 20.24 8.70 -14.15
N GLU A 131 20.34 7.61 -14.90
CA GLU A 131 21.50 6.72 -14.84
C GLU A 131 22.52 7.08 -15.92
N LEU A 132 23.81 7.06 -15.56
CA LEU A 132 24.89 7.29 -16.50
C LEU A 132 25.30 5.96 -17.15
N GLU A 133 24.77 5.70 -18.34
CA GLU A 133 25.13 4.52 -19.15
C GLU A 133 25.93 4.97 -20.38
N TYR A 134 27.09 4.35 -20.63
CA TYR A 134 27.95 4.65 -21.79
C TYR A 134 28.23 6.15 -22.02
N LYS A 135 28.46 6.93 -20.96
CA LYS A 135 28.69 8.39 -20.98
C LYS A 135 27.50 9.23 -21.48
N ARG A 136 26.28 8.69 -21.44
CA ARG A 136 25.02 9.43 -21.66
C ARG A 136 24.09 9.22 -20.47
N TYR A 137 23.36 10.26 -20.08
CA TYR A 137 22.33 10.14 -19.05
C TYR A 137 21.06 9.59 -19.68
N LEU A 138 20.60 8.43 -19.21
CA LEU A 138 19.31 7.86 -19.59
C LEU A 138 18.29 8.21 -18.51
N ALA A 139 17.16 8.80 -18.91
CA ALA A 139 16.06 9.08 -18.00
C ALA A 139 15.33 7.77 -17.67
N ILE A 140 15.33 7.38 -16.40
CA ILE A 140 14.55 6.25 -15.88
C ILE A 140 13.20 6.77 -15.45
N LYS A 141 12.15 6.25 -16.10
CA LYS A 141 10.77 6.59 -15.76
C LYS A 141 10.50 6.20 -14.31
N GLY A 142 10.07 7.16 -13.50
CA GLY A 142 9.69 6.92 -12.12
C GLY A 142 8.54 5.91 -12.00
N ASN A 143 8.52 5.17 -10.90
CA ASN A 143 7.49 4.19 -10.58
C ASN A 143 6.30 4.84 -9.88
N LYS A 144 5.34 5.35 -10.67
CA LYS A 144 4.11 5.96 -10.14
C LYS A 144 3.25 5.00 -9.33
N SER A 145 3.17 3.72 -9.70
CA SER A 145 2.34 2.74 -8.98
C SER A 145 2.86 2.53 -7.57
N LYS A 146 4.17 2.36 -7.40
CA LYS A 146 4.83 2.28 -6.09
C LYS A 146 4.58 3.53 -5.25
N ALA A 147 4.74 4.72 -5.83
CA ALA A 147 4.47 5.97 -5.12
C ALA A 147 3.00 6.08 -4.68
N ARG A 148 2.05 5.68 -5.52
CA ARG A 148 0.61 5.69 -5.19
C ARG A 148 0.26 4.68 -4.10
N ASP A 149 0.87 3.49 -4.11
CA ASP A 149 0.71 2.51 -3.01
C ASP A 149 1.30 3.07 -1.70
N ALA A 150 2.45 3.73 -1.76
CA ALA A 150 3.05 4.40 -0.60
C ALA A 150 2.17 5.55 -0.05
N ALA A 151 1.38 6.22 -0.91
CA ALA A 151 0.40 7.21 -0.44
C ALA A 151 -0.70 6.57 0.41
N PHE A 152 -1.15 5.36 0.09
CA PHE A 152 -2.10 4.65 0.96
C PHE A 152 -1.44 4.21 2.27
N LYS A 153 -0.18 3.76 2.23
CA LYS A 153 0.58 3.47 3.46
C LYS A 153 0.74 4.69 4.36
N LEU A 154 0.99 5.86 3.77
CA LEU A 154 1.00 7.14 4.50
C LEU A 154 -0.36 7.40 5.15
N LEU A 155 -1.46 7.21 4.42
CA LEU A 155 -2.81 7.36 4.97
C LEU A 155 -3.03 6.41 6.16
N TYR A 156 -2.71 5.13 6.00
CA TYR A 156 -2.84 4.13 7.06
C TYR A 156 -2.01 4.51 8.30
N LEU A 157 -0.76 4.94 8.10
CA LEU A 157 0.11 5.41 9.18
C LEU A 157 -0.49 6.61 9.93
N ILE A 158 -1.12 7.55 9.22
CA ILE A 158 -1.78 8.72 9.84
C ILE A 158 -3.00 8.31 10.67
N LEU A 159 -3.85 7.43 10.15
CA LEU A 159 -5.14 7.11 10.76
C LEU A 159 -5.04 6.07 11.89
N VAL A 160 -4.21 5.04 11.71
CA VAL A 160 -4.15 3.86 12.60
C VAL A 160 -2.73 3.62 13.15
N GLY A 161 -1.71 4.16 12.49
CA GLY A 161 -0.32 3.86 12.84
C GLY A 161 0.17 4.47 14.16
N GLU A 162 1.15 3.80 14.75
CA GLU A 162 1.90 4.28 15.91
C GLU A 162 3.15 5.06 15.48
N PHE A 163 3.41 6.17 16.16
CA PHE A 163 4.60 6.99 15.94
C PHE A 163 5.62 6.75 17.05
N ARG A 164 6.91 6.68 16.70
CA ARG A 164 7.97 6.46 17.69
C ARG A 164 8.28 7.74 18.46
N ASP A 165 8.27 8.86 17.74
CA ASP A 165 8.42 10.20 18.30
C ASP A 165 7.36 11.09 17.65
N GLU A 166 6.26 11.33 18.36
CA GLU A 166 5.11 12.08 17.84
C GLU A 166 5.49 13.46 17.28
N ASN A 167 6.47 14.14 17.89
CA ASN A 167 6.86 15.50 17.47
C ASN A 167 7.72 15.48 16.22
N MET A 168 8.77 14.64 16.18
CA MET A 168 9.62 14.52 15.00
C MET A 168 8.86 13.92 13.82
N ASP A 169 8.04 12.89 14.09
CA ASP A 169 7.29 12.21 13.05
C ASP A 169 6.17 13.10 12.51
N CYS A 170 5.53 13.95 13.31
CA CYS A 170 4.54 14.94 12.81
C CYS A 170 5.12 15.86 11.73
N MET A 171 6.35 16.36 11.91
CA MET A 171 7.02 17.18 10.90
C MET A 171 7.35 16.39 9.62
N LYS A 172 7.76 15.13 9.76
CA LYS A 172 8.04 14.25 8.61
C LYS A 172 6.76 13.93 7.85
N VAL A 173 5.69 13.60 8.57
CA VAL A 173 4.35 13.37 8.01
C VAL A 173 3.87 14.62 7.29
N PHE A 174 4.03 15.81 7.86
CA PHE A 174 3.68 17.06 7.17
C PHE A 174 4.39 17.20 5.82
N ASN A 175 5.69 16.93 5.77
CA ASN A 175 6.46 17.00 4.51
C ASN A 175 6.01 15.93 3.49
N ALA A 176 5.63 14.73 3.96
CA ALA A 176 5.09 13.68 3.11
C ALA A 176 3.70 14.04 2.56
N VAL A 177 2.81 14.57 3.39
CA VAL A 177 1.49 15.07 2.99
C VAL A 177 1.64 16.22 2.01
N LEU A 178 2.52 17.19 2.28
CA LEU A 178 2.80 18.31 1.39
C LEU A 178 3.29 17.82 0.02
N PHE A 179 4.16 16.80 0.00
CA PHE A 179 4.62 16.20 -1.24
C PHE A 179 3.46 15.58 -2.02
N VAL A 180 2.57 14.81 -1.37
CA VAL A 180 1.42 14.22 -2.05
C VAL A 180 0.53 15.30 -2.67
N VAL A 181 0.14 16.32 -1.91
CA VAL A 181 -0.80 17.34 -2.41
C VAL A 181 -0.20 18.20 -3.53
N SER A 182 1.12 18.42 -3.54
CA SER A 182 1.79 19.24 -4.55
C SER A 182 2.13 18.50 -5.85
N HIS A 183 1.88 17.20 -5.96
CA HIS A 183 2.26 16.39 -7.14
C HIS A 183 1.02 15.82 -7.87
N SER A 184 0.18 16.70 -8.40
CA SER A 184 -1.08 16.38 -9.12
C SER A 184 -0.93 15.38 -10.26
N ALA A 185 0.19 15.44 -11.00
CA ALA A 185 0.50 14.52 -12.09
C ALA A 185 0.70 13.06 -11.66
N THR A 186 0.94 12.84 -10.36
CA THR A 186 1.12 11.50 -9.77
C THR A 186 -0.07 11.11 -8.90
N PHE A 187 -0.45 11.98 -7.97
CA PHE A 187 -1.52 11.74 -6.99
C PHE A 187 -2.77 12.47 -7.42
N LYS A 188 -3.83 11.70 -7.69
CA LYS A 188 -5.11 12.23 -8.17
C LYS A 188 -5.86 12.97 -7.06
N TRP A 189 -6.87 13.73 -7.46
CA TRP A 189 -7.64 14.60 -6.57
C TRP A 189 -8.19 13.86 -5.35
N LYS A 190 -8.78 12.66 -5.50
CA LYS A 190 -9.29 11.88 -4.36
C LYS A 190 -8.18 11.57 -3.35
N THR A 191 -7.04 11.05 -3.82
CA THR A 191 -5.88 10.73 -2.96
C THR A 191 -5.38 11.96 -2.20
N ARG A 192 -5.18 13.09 -2.89
CA ARG A 192 -4.71 14.34 -2.27
C ARG A 192 -5.70 14.86 -1.22
N THR A 193 -6.99 14.82 -1.53
CA THR A 193 -8.07 15.29 -0.65
C THR A 193 -8.14 14.48 0.63
N VAL A 194 -8.15 13.14 0.51
CA VAL A 194 -8.26 12.23 1.66
C VAL A 194 -7.03 12.33 2.57
N ILE A 195 -5.82 12.31 2.01
CA ILE A 195 -4.58 12.38 2.80
C ILE A 195 -4.47 13.72 3.53
N ARG A 196 -4.86 14.83 2.89
CA ARG A 196 -4.92 16.14 3.54
C ARG A 196 -5.91 16.12 4.70
N ALA A 197 -7.12 15.62 4.49
CA ALA A 197 -8.14 15.53 5.53
C ALA A 197 -7.65 14.69 6.72
N ALA A 198 -7.01 13.55 6.45
CA ALA A 198 -6.47 12.65 7.48
C ALA A 198 -5.42 13.34 8.34
N TYR A 199 -4.52 14.09 7.72
CA TYR A 199 -3.52 14.86 8.43
C TYR A 199 -4.15 15.93 9.35
N GLN A 200 -5.19 16.62 8.86
CA GLN A 200 -5.87 17.67 9.62
C GLN A 200 -6.70 17.12 10.79
N GLU A 201 -7.24 15.91 10.67
CA GLU A 201 -7.99 15.25 11.74
C GLU A 201 -7.07 14.70 12.84
N ARG A 202 -5.93 14.11 12.44
CA ARG A 202 -5.00 13.46 13.39
C ARG A 202 -4.13 14.45 14.17
N PHE A 203 -3.64 15.51 13.51
CA PHE A 203 -2.61 16.37 14.09
C PHE A 203 -3.12 17.78 14.41
N VAL A 204 -2.51 18.41 15.41
CA VAL A 204 -2.74 19.84 15.67
C VAL A 204 -2.01 20.66 14.60
N VAL A 205 -2.76 21.12 13.60
CA VAL A 205 -2.20 21.84 12.45
C VAL A 205 -2.22 23.35 12.66
N THR A 206 -1.10 24.01 12.37
CA THR A 206 -1.04 25.48 12.39
C THR A 206 -1.73 26.10 11.17
N LEU A 207 -2.25 27.33 11.31
CA LEU A 207 -2.85 28.06 10.17
C LEU A 207 -1.90 28.18 8.97
N LYS A 208 -0.58 28.29 9.22
CA LYS A 208 0.44 28.35 8.16
C LYS A 208 0.54 27.03 7.39
N GLN A 209 0.47 25.90 8.08
CA GLN A 209 0.47 24.58 7.44
C GLN A 209 -0.81 24.36 6.65
N ILE A 210 -1.98 24.71 7.20
CA ILE A 210 -3.27 24.64 6.49
C ILE A 210 -3.21 25.46 5.20
N ALA A 211 -2.82 26.73 5.28
CA ALA A 211 -2.74 27.61 4.11
C ALA A 211 -1.81 27.05 3.02
N ARG A 212 -0.69 26.43 3.42
CA ARG A 212 0.26 25.81 2.50
C ARG A 212 -0.29 24.55 1.83
N LEU A 213 -1.09 23.75 2.53
CA LEU A 213 -1.75 22.59 1.94
C LEU A 213 -2.89 23.03 1.00
N ASP A 214 -3.62 24.07 1.37
CA ASP A 214 -4.77 24.59 0.61
C ASP A 214 -4.38 25.24 -0.72
N GLU A 215 -3.15 25.75 -0.83
CA GLU A 215 -2.62 26.32 -2.07
C GLU A 215 -2.70 25.33 -3.24
N TRP A 216 -2.48 24.04 -2.97
CA TRP A 216 -2.38 23.00 -4.00
C TRP A 216 -3.71 22.40 -4.44
N LEU A 217 -4.80 22.64 -3.71
CA LEU A 217 -6.15 22.14 -4.06
C LEU A 217 -7.00 23.18 -4.79
N LYS A 218 -6.57 24.45 -4.82
CA LYS A 218 -7.32 25.56 -5.45
C LYS A 218 -7.30 25.55 -6.98
N GLY A 219 -6.53 24.66 -7.59
CA GLY A 219 -6.33 24.57 -9.05
C GLY A 219 -6.91 23.32 -9.70
N ASP A 220 -7.57 22.45 -8.94
CA ASP A 220 -8.08 21.19 -9.48
C ASP A 220 -9.35 21.46 -10.33
N THR A 221 -9.30 21.10 -11.61
CA THR A 221 -10.38 21.36 -12.57
C THR A 221 -11.47 20.28 -12.48
N GLU A 222 -12.67 20.59 -12.97
CA GLU A 222 -13.75 19.59 -13.13
C GLU A 222 -13.26 18.36 -13.91
N ASP A 223 -12.38 18.58 -14.91
CA ASP A 223 -11.74 17.50 -15.68
C ASP A 223 -10.84 16.59 -14.83
N GLU A 224 -10.12 17.12 -13.83
CA GLU A 224 -9.32 16.29 -12.92
C GLU A 224 -10.18 15.41 -12.04
N VAL A 225 -11.34 15.92 -11.61
CA VAL A 225 -12.31 15.17 -10.80
C VAL A 225 -12.97 14.07 -11.62
N GLU A 226 -13.38 14.38 -12.86
CA GLU A 226 -14.00 13.42 -13.79
C GLU A 226 -13.02 12.34 -14.27
N ALA A 227 -11.75 12.68 -14.54
CA ALA A 227 -10.73 11.71 -14.91
C ALA A 227 -10.45 10.68 -13.80
N ASP A 228 -10.62 11.08 -12.54
CA ASP A 228 -10.49 10.22 -11.34
C ASP A 228 -11.69 9.28 -11.15
N VAL A 229 -12.78 9.48 -11.90
CA VAL A 229 -13.96 8.59 -11.94
C VAL A 229 -13.91 7.63 -13.13
N THR A 230 -13.33 8.05 -14.26
CA THR A 230 -13.50 7.38 -15.56
C THR A 230 -12.29 6.58 -16.06
N THR A 231 -11.09 6.72 -15.48
CA THR A 231 -9.88 6.08 -16.02
C THR A 231 -9.69 4.64 -15.50
N THR A 232 -9.93 3.65 -16.37
CA THR A 232 -9.66 2.21 -16.15
C THR A 232 -8.24 1.79 -16.56
N ASP A 233 -7.46 2.66 -17.19
CA ASP A 233 -6.21 2.28 -17.84
C ASP A 233 -4.97 2.96 -17.20
N GLU A 234 -4.09 2.15 -16.59
CA GLU A 234 -2.80 2.62 -16.07
C GLU A 234 -1.80 2.96 -17.21
N SER A 235 -2.14 2.67 -18.48
CA SER A 235 -1.28 2.88 -19.65
C SER A 235 -1.45 4.21 -20.38
N SER A 236 -2.53 4.97 -20.14
CA SER A 236 -2.85 6.18 -20.93
C SER A 236 -2.29 7.50 -20.37
N ASP A 237 -1.31 7.47 -19.46
CA ASP A 237 -0.56 8.69 -19.08
C ASP A 237 0.52 9.02 -20.15
N GLU A 238 0.14 9.09 -21.43
CA GLU A 238 0.97 9.65 -22.48
C GLU A 238 0.83 11.18 -22.51
N TYR A 239 1.95 11.85 -22.24
CA TYR A 239 2.29 13.22 -22.65
C TYR A 239 1.71 14.41 -21.87
N TYR A 240 2.55 15.04 -21.04
CA TYR A 240 3.08 16.40 -21.29
C TYR A 240 4.26 16.63 -20.32
N ASN A 241 5.49 16.50 -20.84
CA ASN A 241 6.66 17.10 -20.20
C ASN A 241 6.49 18.62 -20.32
N SER A 242 6.08 19.28 -19.24
CA SER A 242 6.42 20.69 -19.06
C SER A 242 7.65 20.73 -18.17
N ASP A 243 8.76 21.14 -18.77
CA ASP A 243 9.96 21.52 -18.07
C ASP A 243 9.60 22.61 -17.05
N TYR A 244 9.70 22.30 -15.76
CA TYR A 244 9.84 23.32 -14.74
C TYR A 244 11.33 23.48 -14.43
N SER A 245 11.96 24.39 -15.18
CA SER A 245 13.12 25.20 -14.79
C SER A 245 13.07 26.50 -15.55
#